data_AF-A0A819X5X7-F1
#
_entry.id   AF-A0A819X5X7-F1
#
_cell.length_a   1.000
_cell.length_b   1.000
_cell.length_c   1.000
_cell.angle_alpha   90.00
_cell.angle_beta   90.00
_cell.angle_gamma   90.00
#
_symmetry.space_group_name_H-M   'P 1'
#
loop_
_entity.id
_entity.type
_entity.pdbx_description
1 polymer ?
#
loop_
_entity_poly.entity_id
_entity_poly.type
_entity_poly.pdbx_seq_one_letter_code
_entity_poly.pdbx_strand_id
1 'polypeptide(L)'
;MLIECVYNGENCSSADFVEFISPTYGLCYTFNAQSSHINNGTIHYNNENGYSGQLQLDLYIHSHQYVPYLTDAVSIVTMVHDNTQLPLIERVGIQMVPGRKQ
;
A
#
# COMPACT_ATOMS: atom_id res chain seq x y z
N MET A 1 -9.66 -2.23 5.64
CA MET A 1 -8.37 -2.86 5.27
C MET A 1 -7.23 -2.29 6.10
N LEU A 2 -7.05 -0.97 6.18
CA LEU A 2 -6.02 -0.36 7.03
C LEU A 2 -6.39 -0.43 8.52
N ILE A 3 -5.54 -1.02 9.35
CA ILE A 3 -5.66 -1.03 10.83
C ILE A 3 -4.80 0.09 11.41
N GLU A 4 -3.52 0.12 11.04
CA GLU A 4 -2.54 1.09 11.53
C GLU A 4 -1.67 1.59 10.36
N CYS A 5 -1.29 2.86 10.41
CA CYS A 5 -0.41 3.50 9.46
C CYS A 5 0.50 4.46 10.21
N VAL A 6 1.81 4.23 10.09
CA VAL A 6 2.83 5.12 10.64
C VAL A 6 3.87 5.38 9.57
N TYR A 7 4.11 6.66 9.27
CA TYR A 7 5.17 7.09 8.37
C TYR A 7 6.10 8.04 9.11
N ASN A 8 7.39 7.71 9.15
CA ASN A 8 8.40 8.53 9.81
C ASN A 8 8.07 8.86 11.30
N GLY A 9 7.46 7.90 12.00
CA GLY A 9 7.03 8.06 13.39
C GLY A 9 5.74 8.85 13.60
N GLU A 10 5.15 9.40 12.53
CA GLU A 10 3.89 10.13 12.56
C GLU A 10 2.74 9.25 12.07
N ASN A 11 1.58 9.38 12.71
CA ASN A 11 0.38 8.63 12.33
C ASN A 11 -0.14 9.13 10.97
N CYS A 12 -0.38 8.19 10.06
CA CYS A 12 -1.09 8.42 8.80
C CYS A 12 -2.46 7.73 8.82
N SER A 13 -3.25 7.97 7.80
CA SER A 13 -4.62 7.48 7.67
C SER A 13 -4.94 7.08 6.24
N SER A 14 -6.15 6.55 6.02
CA SER A 14 -6.62 6.24 4.66
C SER A 14 -6.71 7.48 3.74
N ALA A 15 -6.73 8.69 4.30
CA ALA A 15 -6.73 9.92 3.50
C ALA A 15 -5.38 10.21 2.81
N ASP A 16 -4.31 9.53 3.24
CA ASP A 16 -2.95 9.70 2.70
C ASP A 16 -2.66 8.75 1.52
N PHE A 17 -3.71 8.08 1.01
CA PHE A 17 -3.63 7.11 -0.08
C PHE A 17 -4.49 7.56 -1.25
N VAL A 18 -4.01 7.31 -2.47
CA VAL A 18 -4.81 7.41 -3.69
C VAL A 18 -5.30 6.02 -4.08
N GLU A 19 -6.59 5.92 -4.38
CA GLU A 19 -7.21 4.69 -4.85
C GLU A 19 -7.04 4.51 -6.36
N PHE A 20 -6.79 3.27 -6.78
CA PHE A 20 -6.94 2.85 -8.17
C PHE A 20 -7.47 1.41 -8.24
N ILE A 21 -8.11 1.06 -9.36
CA ILE A 21 -8.68 -0.28 -9.55
C ILE A 21 -7.80 -1.05 -10.52
N SER A 22 -7.16 -2.13 -10.03
CA SER A 22 -6.52 -3.14 -10.86
C SER A 22 -7.57 -4.12 -11.38
N PRO A 23 -7.59 -4.44 -12.69
CA PRO A 23 -8.44 -5.49 -13.23
C PRO A 23 -8.18 -6.88 -12.64
N THR A 24 -6.96 -7.11 -12.15
CA THR A 24 -6.52 -8.40 -11.61
C THR A 24 -6.67 -8.48 -10.09
N TYR A 25 -6.33 -7.40 -9.37
CA TYR A 25 -6.25 -7.42 -7.90
C TYR A 25 -7.38 -6.63 -7.21
N GLY A 26 -8.24 -5.95 -7.97
CA GLY A 26 -9.33 -5.16 -7.43
C GLY A 26 -8.86 -3.80 -6.91
N LEU A 27 -9.37 -3.37 -5.75
CA LEU A 27 -9.12 -2.05 -5.19
C LEU A 27 -7.72 -1.98 -4.57
N CYS A 28 -6.90 -1.08 -5.09
CA CYS A 28 -5.53 -0.83 -4.65
C CYS A 28 -5.39 0.59 -4.08
N TYR A 29 -4.41 0.77 -3.18
CA TYR A 29 -4.16 2.01 -2.47
C TYR A 29 -2.68 2.36 -2.57
N THR A 30 -2.38 3.57 -3.06
CA THR A 30 -1.01 4.04 -3.24
C THR A 30 -0.71 5.16 -2.24
N PHE A 31 0.18 4.88 -1.30
CA PHE A 31 0.73 5.89 -0.39
C PHE A 31 1.67 6.84 -1.16
N ASN A 32 1.68 8.12 -0.81
CA ASN A 32 2.63 9.11 -1.34
C ASN A 32 2.62 9.27 -2.88
N ALA A 33 1.47 9.09 -3.51
CA ALA A 33 1.31 9.38 -4.94
C ALA A 33 1.32 10.90 -5.18
N GLN A 34 1.86 11.34 -6.32
CA GLN A 34 1.76 12.75 -6.72
C GLN A 34 0.33 13.05 -7.18
N SER A 35 -0.49 13.54 -6.25
CA SER A 35 -1.89 13.89 -6.50
C SER A 35 -2.27 15.13 -5.72
N SER A 36 -2.96 16.07 -6.38
CA SER A 36 -3.48 17.29 -5.73
C SER A 36 -4.55 16.99 -4.67
N HIS A 37 -5.11 15.78 -4.68
CA HIS A 37 -6.18 15.37 -3.77
C HIS A 37 -5.67 14.89 -2.40
N ILE A 38 -4.38 14.56 -2.27
CA ILE A 38 -3.78 14.11 -1.02
C ILE A 38 -2.62 15.02 -0.65
N ASN A 39 -2.38 15.21 0.65
CA ASN A 39 -1.24 15.98 1.17
C ASN A 39 -1.04 17.37 0.54
N ASN A 40 -2.10 18.05 0.11
CA ASN A 40 -2.02 19.32 -0.63
C ASN A 40 -1.08 19.27 -1.86
N GLY A 41 -0.94 18.10 -2.49
CA GLY A 41 -0.01 17.89 -3.61
C GLY A 41 1.46 17.80 -3.21
N THR A 42 1.77 17.71 -1.91
CA THR A 42 3.14 17.54 -1.42
C THR A 42 3.51 16.07 -1.34
N ILE A 43 4.81 15.80 -1.55
CA ILE A 43 5.39 14.46 -1.50
C ILE A 43 6.13 14.31 -0.19
N HIS A 44 5.94 13.17 0.47
CA HIS A 44 6.74 12.76 1.61
C HIS A 44 8.13 12.35 1.15
N TYR A 45 9.14 12.92 1.81
CA TYR A 45 10.53 12.58 1.64
C TYR A 45 11.10 12.06 2.94
N ASN A 46 11.87 10.98 2.86
CA ASN A 46 12.72 10.55 3.96
C ASN A 46 14.15 11.00 3.65
N ASN A 47 14.70 11.89 4.48
CA ASN A 47 16.07 12.39 4.37
C ASN A 47 17.01 11.75 5.41
N GLU A 48 16.51 10.81 6.21
CA GLU A 48 17.30 10.09 7.20
C GLU A 48 17.76 8.75 6.63
N ASN A 49 19.07 8.50 6.70
CA ASN A 49 19.67 7.22 6.36
C ASN A 49 19.49 6.15 7.47
N GLY A 50 18.58 6.39 8.43
CA GLY A 50 18.26 5.53 9.56
C GLY A 50 16.95 4.75 9.38
N TYR A 51 16.57 3.99 10.40
CA TYR A 51 15.35 3.16 10.43
C TYR A 51 14.05 3.96 10.68
N SER A 52 14.17 5.26 10.96
CA SER A 52 13.09 6.16 11.37
C SER A 52 12.11 6.47 10.24
N GLY A 53 12.58 6.75 9.03
CA GLY A 53 11.72 7.10 7.90
C GLY A 53 11.18 5.89 7.14
N GLN A 54 10.62 4.95 7.88
CA GLN A 54 9.92 3.77 7.40
C GLN A 54 8.41 4.03 7.29
N LEU A 55 7.76 3.26 6.39
CA LEU A 55 6.31 3.13 6.34
C LEU A 55 5.93 1.81 7.01
N GLN A 56 5.18 1.89 8.11
CA GLN A 56 4.62 0.74 8.80
C GLN A 56 3.12 0.68 8.54
N LEU A 57 2.64 -0.48 8.12
CA LEU A 57 1.24 -0.74 7.84
C LEU A 57 0.82 -2.03 8.54
N ASP A 58 -0.21 -1.96 9.36
CA ASP A 58 -0.94 -3.14 9.80
C ASP A 58 -2.24 -3.23 8.99
N LEU A 59 -2.42 -4.36 8.31
CA LEU A 59 -3.49 -4.55 7.33
C LEU A 59 -4.36 -5.74 7.75
N TYR A 60 -5.67 -5.54 7.65
CA TYR A 60 -6.68 -6.56 7.82
C TYR A 60 -7.13 -7.11 6.46
N ILE A 61 -6.94 -8.42 6.26
CA ILE A 61 -7.43 -9.14 5.10
C ILE A 61 -8.72 -9.88 5.48
N HIS A 62 -9.83 -9.52 4.83
CA HIS A 62 -11.11 -10.20 4.99
C HIS A 62 -11.10 -11.56 4.25
N SER A 63 -10.41 -12.56 4.80
CA SER A 63 -10.25 -13.88 4.15
C SER A 63 -11.57 -14.56 3.76
N HIS A 64 -12.66 -14.30 4.48
CA HIS A 64 -13.99 -14.83 4.19
C HIS A 64 -14.68 -14.19 2.97
N GLN A 65 -14.16 -13.07 2.45
CA GLN A 65 -14.67 -12.39 1.26
C GLN A 65 -13.94 -12.80 -0.02
N TYR A 66 -12.95 -13.70 0.07
CA TYR A 66 -12.24 -14.21 -1.09
C TYR A 66 -13.17 -15.10 -1.91
N VAL A 67 -13.14 -14.90 -3.24
CA VAL A 67 -13.91 -15.73 -4.19
C VAL A 67 -13.16 -17.04 -4.37
N PRO A 68 -13.72 -18.19 -3.93
CA PRO A 68 -13.10 -19.49 -4.14
C PRO A 68 -12.87 -19.74 -5.63
N TYR A 69 -11.80 -20.46 -5.98
CA TYR A 69 -11.41 -20.82 -7.36
C TYR A 69 -10.91 -19.68 -8.26
N LEU A 70 -10.98 -18.42 -7.81
CA LEU A 70 -10.45 -17.27 -8.56
C LEU A 70 -9.06 -16.83 -8.07
N THR A 71 -8.70 -17.18 -6.83
CA THR A 71 -7.45 -16.79 -6.17
C THR A 71 -6.84 -18.00 -5.47
N ASP A 72 -5.57 -18.28 -5.77
CA ASP A 72 -4.87 -19.48 -5.26
C ASP A 72 -4.40 -19.34 -3.80
N ALA A 73 -4.29 -18.10 -3.30
CA ALA A 73 -3.83 -17.80 -1.95
C ALA A 73 -4.40 -16.49 -1.41
N VAL A 74 -4.55 -16.41 -0.08
CA VAL A 74 -4.88 -15.18 0.63
C VAL A 74 -3.59 -14.40 0.85
N SER A 75 -3.37 -13.36 0.06
CA SER A 75 -2.20 -12.49 0.16
C SER A 75 -2.55 -11.04 -0.20
N ILE A 76 -1.72 -10.12 0.27
CA ILE A 76 -1.63 -8.75 -0.25
C ILE A 76 -0.49 -8.70 -1.24
N VAL A 77 -0.66 -7.96 -2.34
CA VAL A 77 0.42 -7.65 -3.27
C VAL A 77 0.86 -6.22 -3.03
N THR A 78 2.15 -6.01 -2.84
CA THR A 78 2.76 -4.70 -2.60
C THR A 78 3.82 -4.40 -3.64
N MET A 79 3.99 -3.13 -4.00
CA MET A 79 5.04 -2.68 -4.91
C MET A 79 5.51 -1.28 -4.49
N VAL A 80 6.81 -1.03 -4.60
CA VAL A 80 7.39 0.31 -4.50
C VAL A 80 7.63 0.82 -5.93
N HIS A 81 7.21 2.05 -6.21
CA HIS A 81 7.37 2.71 -7.50
C HIS A 81 7.52 4.22 -7.33
N ASP A 82 7.91 4.92 -8.40
CA ASP A 82 7.99 6.39 -8.38
C ASP A 82 6.61 7.02 -8.22
N ASN A 83 6.52 8.11 -7.45
CA ASN A 83 5.28 8.82 -7.14
C ASN A 83 4.52 9.39 -8.35
N THR A 84 5.18 9.52 -9.50
CA THR A 84 4.61 10.03 -10.76
C THR A 84 4.14 8.92 -11.71
N GLN A 85 4.51 7.67 -11.42
CA GLN A 85 4.24 6.53 -12.29
C GLN A 85 2.99 5.79 -11.85
N LEU A 86 2.27 5.23 -12.83
CA LEU A 86 1.21 4.28 -12.55
C LEU A 86 1.82 2.96 -12.06
N PRO A 87 1.25 2.33 -11.02
CA PRO A 87 1.73 1.07 -10.49
C PRO A 87 1.54 -0.07 -11.51
N LEU A 88 2.60 -0.83 -11.76
CA LEU A 88 2.61 -2.02 -12.63
C LEU A 88 2.66 -3.29 -11.78
N ILE A 89 1.68 -3.45 -10.90
CA ILE A 89 1.66 -4.47 -9.84
C ILE A 89 1.65 -5.90 -10.37
N GLU A 90 1.16 -6.12 -11.59
CA GLU A 90 1.15 -7.42 -12.26
C GLU A 90 2.56 -7.90 -12.67
N ARG A 91 3.56 -7.00 -12.74
CA ARG A 91 4.92 -7.33 -13.19
C ARG A 91 5.95 -7.44 -12.08
N VAL A 92 5.85 -6.57 -11.07
CA VAL A 92 6.91 -6.40 -10.04
C VAL A 92 6.35 -6.45 -8.61
N GLY A 93 5.09 -6.88 -8.45
CA GLY A 93 4.47 -7.03 -7.14
C GLY A 93 5.13 -8.13 -6.31
N ILE A 94 5.30 -7.87 -5.02
CA ILE A 94 5.73 -8.84 -4.01
C ILE A 94 4.49 -9.29 -3.24
N GLN A 95 4.32 -10.60 -3.07
CA GLN A 95 3.23 -11.18 -2.30
C GLN A 95 3.58 -11.26 -0.81
N MET A 96 2.67 -10.81 0.04
CA MET A 96 2.74 -10.88 1.49
C MET A 96 1.56 -11.69 2.02
N VAL A 97 1.84 -12.73 2.79
CA VAL A 97 0.82 -13.56 3.43
C VAL A 97 0.47 -13.01 4.81
N PRO A 98 -0.81 -13.08 5.23
CA PRO A 98 -1.20 -12.67 6.57
C PRO A 98 -0.43 -13.45 7.65
N GLY A 99 -0.18 -12.78 8.78
CA GLY A 99 0.54 -13.37 9.92
C GLY A 99 2.06 -13.31 9.83
N ARG A 100 2.64 -12.66 8.81
CA ARG A 100 4.08 -12.36 8.72
C ARG A 100 4.32 -10.86 8.58
N LYS A 101 5.36 -10.37 9.27
CA LYS A 101 5.96 -9.05 9.03
C LYS A 101 7.12 -9.22 8.05
N GLN A 102 7.25 -8.32 7.08
CA GLN A 102 8.41 -8.22 6.18
C GLN A 102 9.25 -6.99 6.54
#